data_AF-A0A6J6ZB93-F1
#
_entry.id   AF-A0A6J6ZB93-F1
#
_cell.length_a   1.000
_cell.length_b   1.000
_cell.length_c   1.000
_cell.angle_alpha   90.00
_cell.angle_beta   90.00
_cell.angle_gamma   90.00
#
_symmetry.space_group_name_H-M   'P 1'
#
loop_
_entity.id
_entity.type
_entity.pdbx_description
1 polymer ?
#
loop_
_entity_poly.entity_id
_entity_poly.type
_entity_poly.pdbx_seq_one_letter_code
_entity_poly.pdbx_strand_id
1 'polypeptide(L)'
;MAIGSLLAGVLQLFLFALLGRLILDYIRMFARNWRPSGVTLYLVEAIYAITDQPMRFVGRYIPPLRLGAVSLDLSFIVLFFAVQLLLGVVRGI
;
A
#
# COMPACT_ATOMS: atom_id res chain seq x y z
N MET A 1 -18.51 -2.61 -21.16
CA MET A 1 -17.04 -2.66 -21.01
C MET A 1 -16.39 -1.34 -20.55
N ALA A 2 -17.12 -0.36 -19.96
CA ALA A 2 -16.50 0.89 -19.45
C ALA A 2 -16.30 0.89 -17.93
N ILE A 3 -17.15 0.18 -17.18
CA ILE A 3 -17.09 0.15 -15.72
C ILE A 3 -15.91 -0.71 -15.22
N GLY A 4 -15.69 -1.88 -15.84
CA GLY A 4 -14.57 -2.77 -15.49
C GLY A 4 -13.20 -2.11 -15.70
N SER A 5 -13.03 -1.34 -16.77
CA SER A 5 -11.78 -0.62 -17.05
C SER A 5 -11.54 0.53 -16.06
N LEU A 6 -12.58 1.28 -15.67
CA LEU A 6 -12.48 2.31 -14.64
C LEU A 6 -12.09 1.70 -13.28
N LEU A 7 -12.75 0.62 -12.87
CA LEU A 7 -12.45 -0.09 -11.62
C LEU A 7 -11.03 -0.65 -11.62
N ALA A 8 -10.61 -1.25 -12.75
CA ALA A 8 -9.24 -1.74 -12.91
C ALA A 8 -8.21 -0.60 -12.79
N GLY A 9 -8.51 0.57 -13.35
CA GLY A 9 -7.67 1.76 -13.23
C GLY A 9 -7.51 2.22 -11.78
N VAL A 10 -8.59 2.26 -11.01
CA VAL A 10 -8.55 2.62 -9.58
C VAL A 10 -7.74 1.59 -8.77
N LEU A 11 -7.96 0.30 -9.00
CA LEU A 11 -7.20 -0.76 -8.34
C LEU A 11 -5.71 -0.71 -8.69
N GLN A 12 -5.36 -0.38 -9.93
CA GLN A 12 -3.96 -0.17 -10.33
C GLN A 12 -3.34 1.04 -9.62
N LEU A 13 -4.04 2.17 -9.55
CA LEU A 13 -3.59 3.34 -8.78
C LEU A 13 -3.38 2.98 -7.31
N PHE A 14 -4.26 2.15 -6.74
CA PHE A 14 -4.09 1.66 -5.38
C PHE A 14 -2.84 0.77 -5.22
N LEU A 15 -2.55 -0.12 -6.18
CA LEU A 15 -1.29 -0.89 -6.19
C LEU A 15 -0.06 0.00 -6.26
N PHE A 16 -0.09 1.07 -7.05
CA PHE A 16 1.00 2.06 -7.09
C PHE A 16 1.14 2.78 -5.74
N ALA A 17 0.04 3.13 -5.09
CA ALA A 17 0.07 3.74 -3.75
C ALA A 17 0.67 2.77 -2.71
N LEU A 18 0.27 1.49 -2.74
CA LEU A 18 0.88 0.45 -1.90
C LEU A 18 2.40 0.37 -2.12
N LEU A 19 2.86 0.30 -3.37
CA LEU A 19 4.29 0.29 -3.69
C LEU A 19 4.98 1.57 -3.22
N GLY A 20 4.36 2.73 -3.42
CA GLY A 20 4.85 4.01 -2.93
C GLY A 20 5.05 3.99 -1.41
N ARG A 21 4.09 3.44 -0.67
CA ARG A 21 4.23 3.25 0.78
C ARG A 21 5.40 2.36 1.16
N LEU A 22 5.57 1.23 0.48
CA LEU A 22 6.72 0.34 0.73
C LEU A 22 8.04 1.11 0.58
N ILE A 23 8.16 1.91 -0.49
CA ILE A 23 9.33 2.77 -0.71
C ILE A 23 9.48 3.79 0.44
N LEU A 24 8.40 4.44 0.87
CA LEU A 24 8.42 5.40 1.96
C LEU A 24 8.84 4.78 3.30
N ASP A 25 8.39 3.55 3.58
CA ASP A 25 8.78 2.80 4.77
C ASP A 25 10.29 2.48 4.72
N TYR A 26 10.81 2.08 3.56
CA TYR A 26 12.25 1.90 3.37
C TYR A 26 13.03 3.20 3.52
N ILE A 27 12.57 4.30 2.92
CA ILE A 27 13.21 5.62 3.06
C ILE A 27 13.30 6.00 4.53
N ARG A 28 12.23 5.81 5.31
CA ARG A 28 12.22 6.11 6.76
C ARG A 28 13.16 5.19 7.54
N MET A 29 13.25 3.92 7.16
CA MET A 29 14.14 2.94 7.79
C MET A 29 15.62 3.30 7.57
N PHE A 30 16.00 3.64 6.34
CA PHE A 30 17.39 3.93 5.97
C PHE A 30 17.79 5.38 6.25
N ALA A 31 16.89 6.34 6.05
CA ALA A 31 17.09 7.76 6.28
C ALA A 31 16.22 8.25 7.46
N ARG A 32 16.56 7.83 8.68
CA ARG A 32 15.81 8.19 9.91
C ARG A 32 15.62 9.70 10.15
N ASN A 33 16.51 10.53 9.61
CA ASN A 33 16.43 12.00 9.72
C ASN A 33 15.61 12.66 8.60
N TRP A 34 15.14 11.87 7.62
CA TRP A 34 14.37 12.39 6.50
C TRP A 34 12.99 12.87 6.97
N ARG A 35 12.68 14.13 6.64
CA ARG A 35 11.36 14.72 6.87
C ARG A 35 10.83 15.20 5.52
N PRO A 36 9.65 14.72 5.08
CA PRO A 36 9.05 15.22 3.86
C PRO A 36 8.74 16.72 4.01
N SER A 37 9.04 17.50 2.98
CA SER A 37 8.79 18.95 2.95
C SER A 37 8.23 19.37 1.59
N GLY A 38 7.51 20.49 1.58
CA GLY A 38 6.88 21.03 0.36
C GLY A 38 5.91 20.04 -0.29
N VAL A 39 6.00 19.89 -1.61
CA VAL A 39 5.10 19.04 -2.41
C VAL A 39 5.17 17.56 -2.02
N THR A 40 6.36 17.08 -1.63
CA THR A 40 6.54 15.68 -1.22
C THR A 40 5.73 15.33 0.03
N LEU A 41 5.50 16.28 0.94
CA LEU A 41 4.66 16.06 2.12
C LEU A 41 3.23 15.68 1.74
N TYR A 42 2.61 16.42 0.82
CA TYR A 42 1.26 16.13 0.36
C TYR A 42 1.16 14.76 -0.33
N LEU A 43 2.15 14.41 -1.16
CA LEU A 43 2.17 13.08 -1.81
C LEU A 43 2.30 11.95 -0.80
N VAL A 44 3.21 12.11 0.16
CA VAL A 44 3.43 11.14 1.23
C VAL A 44 2.17 10.94 2.05
N GLU A 45 1.52 12.04 2.44
CA GLU A 45 0.30 12.00 3.23
C GLU A 45 -0.87 11.40 2.45
N ALA A 46 -1.01 11.72 1.16
CA ALA A 46 -2.02 11.10 0.31
C ALA A 46 -1.82 9.57 0.19
N ILE A 47 -0.58 9.12 -0.01
CA ILE A 47 -0.26 7.69 -0.05
C ILE A 47 -0.60 7.02 1.28
N TYR A 48 -0.17 7.60 2.41
CA TYR A 48 -0.48 7.03 3.73
C TYR A 48 -1.97 7.04 4.01
N ALA A 49 -2.71 8.10 3.70
CA ALA A 49 -4.15 8.18 3.92
C ALA A 49 -4.91 7.06 3.18
N ILE A 50 -4.55 6.82 1.91
CA ILE A 50 -5.19 5.80 1.08
C ILE A 50 -4.81 4.39 1.55
N THR A 51 -3.55 4.17 1.94
CA THR A 51 -3.03 2.83 2.25
C THR A 51 -3.20 2.42 3.72
N ASP A 52 -3.22 3.36 4.67
CA ASP A 52 -3.31 3.10 6.10
C ASP A 52 -4.64 2.47 6.48
N GLN A 53 -5.74 2.96 5.94
CA GLN A 53 -7.06 2.43 6.28
C GLN A 53 -7.19 0.95 5.90
N PRO A 54 -6.86 0.53 4.66
CA PRO A 54 -6.85 -0.88 4.28
C PRO A 54 -5.84 -1.71 5.09
N MET A 55 -4.60 -1.22 5.26
CA MET A 55 -3.58 -1.95 6.02
C MET A 55 -3.98 -2.18 7.47
N ARG A 56 -4.53 -1.16 8.14
CA ARG A 56 -5.05 -1.30 9.50
C ARG A 56 -6.21 -2.28 9.58
N PHE A 57 -7.04 -2.35 8.54
CA PHE A 57 -8.11 -3.35 8.49
C PHE A 57 -7.54 -4.77 8.45
N VAL A 58 -6.55 -5.02 7.58
CA VAL A 58 -5.89 -6.34 7.50
C VAL A 58 -5.08 -6.66 8.75
N GLY A 59 -4.35 -5.68 9.29
CA GLY A 59 -3.53 -5.82 10.48
C GLY A 59 -4.32 -6.12 11.77
N ARG A 60 -5.66 -5.94 11.76
CA ARG A 60 -6.53 -6.45 12.84
C ARG A 60 -6.61 -7.98 12.85
N TYR A 61 -6.45 -8.61 11.70
CA TYR A 61 -6.55 -10.07 11.54
C TYR A 61 -5.17 -10.73 11.43
N ILE A 62 -4.18 -10.01 10.89
CA ILE A 62 -2.87 -10.56 10.58
C ILE A 62 -1.81 -9.85 11.44
N PRO A 63 -1.24 -10.54 12.45
CA PRO A 63 -0.21 -9.94 13.27
C PRO A 63 1.08 -9.71 12.45
N PRO A 64 1.83 -8.63 12.73
CA PRO A 64 3.10 -8.38 12.06
C PRO A 64 4.12 -9.48 12.39
N LEU A 65 4.80 -9.99 11.36
CA LEU A 65 5.80 -11.04 11.56
C LEU A 65 7.11 -10.41 12.00
N ARG A 66 7.58 -10.77 13.20
CA ARG A 66 8.86 -10.31 13.73
C ARG A 66 9.93 -11.36 13.40
N LEU A 67 10.89 -10.98 12.57
CA LEU A 67 12.06 -11.79 12.23
C LEU A 67 13.28 -11.21 12.96
N GLY A 68 13.49 -11.68 14.18
CA GLY A 68 14.58 -11.21 15.04
C GLY A 68 14.46 -9.71 15.35
N ALA A 69 15.39 -8.91 14.81
CA ALA A 69 15.42 -7.45 14.99
C ALA A 69 14.57 -6.68 13.97
N VAL A 70 14.03 -7.34 12.93
CA VAL A 70 13.26 -6.70 11.85
C VAL A 70 11.80 -7.16 11.91
N SER A 71 10.86 -6.22 11.93
CA SER A 71 9.44 -6.51 11.75
C SER A 71 9.04 -6.34 10.28
N LEU A 72 8.51 -7.39 9.67
CA LEU A 72 7.92 -7.33 8.33
C LEU A 72 6.41 -7.09 8.45
N ASP A 73 5.89 -6.06 7.77
CA ASP A 73 4.46 -5.81 7.73
C ASP A 73 3.79 -6.78 6.74
N LEU A 74 3.24 -7.87 7.27
CA LEU A 74 2.48 -8.85 6.49
C LEU A 74 1.20 -8.25 5.91
N SER A 75 0.65 -7.21 6.52
CA SER A 75 -0.57 -6.55 6.06
C SER A 75 -0.38 -6.00 4.65
N PHE A 76 0.79 -5.41 4.36
CA PHE A 76 1.15 -4.95 3.02
C PHE A 76 1.11 -6.08 1.99
N ILE A 77 1.77 -7.20 2.30
CA ILE A 77 1.87 -8.35 1.39
C ILE A 77 0.48 -8.89 1.08
N VAL A 78 -0.34 -9.10 2.13
CA VAL A 78 -1.68 -9.65 1.96
C VAL A 78 -2.58 -8.70 1.17
N LEU A 79 -2.52 -7.39 1.42
CA LEU A 79 -3.24 -6.40 0.62
C LEU A 79 -2.82 -6.39 -0.84
N PHE A 80 -1.52 -6.45 -1.09
CA PHE A 80 -0.98 -6.46 -2.43
C PHE A 80 -1.52 -7.65 -3.23
N PHE A 81 -1.49 -8.85 -2.66
CA PHE A 81 -2.04 -10.04 -3.30
C PHE A 81 -3.57 -9.99 -3.44
N ALA A 82 -4.30 -9.55 -2.41
CA ALA A 82 -5.75 -9.43 -2.44
C ALA A 82 -6.22 -8.49 -3.57
N VAL A 83 -5.54 -7.34 -3.72
CA VAL A 83 -5.85 -6.37 -4.78
C VAL A 83 -5.51 -6.92 -6.16
N GLN A 84 -4.40 -7.67 -6.31
CA GLN A 84 -4.09 -8.32 -7.57
C GLN A 84 -5.14 -9.36 -7.98
N LEU A 85 -5.64 -10.15 -7.03
CA LEU A 85 -6.73 -11.10 -7.28
C LEU A 85 -8.01 -10.36 -7.69
N LEU A 86 -8.39 -9.29 -6.97
CA LEU A 86 -9.52 -8.41 -7.32
C LEU A 86 -9.37 -7.83 -8.73
N LEU A 87 -8.17 -7.37 -9.08
CA LEU A 87 -7.89 -6.81 -10.39
C LEU A 87 -8.07 -7.86 -11.51
N GLY A 88 -7.64 -9.10 -11.26
CA GLY A 88 -7.84 -10.22 -12.18
C GLY A 88 -9.31 -10.52 -12.41
N VAL A 89 -10.11 -10.54 -11.34
CA VAL A 89 -11.57 -10.73 -11.41
C VAL A 89 -12.21 -9.58 -12.19
N VAL A 90 -11.92 -8.33 -11.83
CA VAL A 90 -12.51 -7.13 -12.46
C VAL A 90 -12.18 -7.01 -13.95
N ARG A 91 -11.00 -7.46 -14.37
CA ARG A 91 -10.62 -7.48 -15.79
C ARG A 91 -11.28 -8.60 -16.59
N GLY A 92 -11.76 -9.64 -15.92
CA GLY A 92 -12.47 -10.76 -16.54
C GLY A 92 -13.96 -10.51 -16.78
N ILE A 93 -14.50 -9.39 -16.28
CA ILE A 93 -15.91 -8.96 -16.39
C ILE A 93 -16.03 -7.80 -17.39
#